data_AF-A0A178AIR9-F1
#
_entry.id   AF-A0A178AIR9-F1
#
_cell.length_a   1.000
_cell.length_b   1.000
_cell.length_c   1.000
_cell.angle_alpha   90.00
_cell.angle_beta   90.00
_cell.angle_gamma   90.00
#
_symmetry.space_group_name_H-M   'P 1'
#
loop_
_entity.id
_entity.type
_entity.pdbx_description
1 polymer ?
#
loop_
_entity_poly.entity_id
_entity_poly.type
_entity_poly.pdbx_seq_one_letter_code
_entity_poly.pdbx_strand_id
1 'polypeptide(L)'
;MEQLPPVSFTLDEAEGFGDSVKVTLPAAGNLSKQQLLSWTPFIDWKAALKEHLSLQQSDKNHAFHDKTKQYTLRSIDVQSANWFGRSKLGFVKLEAIVRNDEDSKLPGVVLLRGGAVAVLMVLRPPQTKDERYVVMTEQPRIPAGSLQFLEIPAGMLDGETHFSGTAAKEIEEETNMRIPKEELINMTELALKDSKVKDSKLRNAMYPSPGGCDEFIPIYLWEKELDRQTIEDLKGKLTGERTQGEMIKLRVCDYAELWREGARDAKTLAAWALYEGLSRANILQPVLEKMKGSAASTPSKEIKEAKIELS
;
A
#
# COMPACT_ATOMS: atom_id res chain seq x y z
N MET A 1 -11.43 12.25 -38.26
CA MET A 1 -11.90 12.68 -36.92
C MET A 1 -10.93 13.73 -36.44
N GLU A 2 -11.38 14.97 -36.33
CA GLU A 2 -10.58 16.07 -35.81
C GLU A 2 -10.37 15.83 -34.30
N GLN A 3 -9.11 15.68 -33.86
CA GLN A 3 -8.81 15.53 -32.44
C GLN A 3 -9.14 16.85 -31.76
N LEU A 4 -10.05 16.83 -30.79
CA LEU A 4 -10.32 18.01 -29.95
C LEU A 4 -9.00 18.48 -29.32
N PRO A 5 -8.78 19.80 -29.18
CA PRO A 5 -7.57 20.30 -28.54
C PRO A 5 -7.51 19.82 -27.08
N PRO A 6 -6.32 19.48 -26.56
CA PRO A 6 -6.18 19.08 -25.16
C PRO A 6 -6.59 20.22 -24.23
N VAL A 7 -7.33 19.88 -23.18
CA VAL A 7 -7.77 20.84 -22.17
C VAL A 7 -6.61 21.07 -21.20
N SER A 8 -6.24 22.32 -20.95
CA SER A 8 -5.19 22.64 -19.98
C SER A 8 -5.65 23.66 -18.94
N PHE A 9 -5.08 23.56 -17.75
CA PHE A 9 -5.25 24.52 -16.68
C PHE A 9 -3.90 24.79 -15.99
N THR A 10 -3.86 25.80 -15.14
CA THR A 10 -2.67 26.16 -14.37
C THR A 10 -2.92 25.93 -12.89
N LEU A 11 -1.97 25.31 -12.21
CA LEU A 11 -1.87 25.31 -10.75
C LEU A 11 -1.26 26.66 -10.35
N ASP A 12 -1.95 27.44 -9.51
CA ASP A 12 -1.45 28.73 -9.03
C ASP A 12 -0.27 28.57 -8.07
N GLU A 13 0.34 29.67 -7.60
CA GLU A 13 1.53 29.59 -6.73
C GLU A 13 1.26 28.86 -5.40
N ALA A 14 0.03 28.97 -4.86
CA ALA A 14 -0.36 28.31 -3.62
C ALA A 14 -0.52 26.80 -3.82
N GLU A 15 -1.13 26.40 -4.94
CA GLU A 15 -1.35 25.02 -5.34
C GLU A 15 -0.15 24.37 -6.05
N GLY A 16 0.79 25.18 -6.54
CA GLY A 16 1.95 24.85 -7.36
C GLY A 16 3.25 24.84 -6.57
N PHE A 17 4.38 24.93 -7.29
CA PHE A 17 5.72 24.62 -6.77
C PHE A 17 6.56 25.88 -6.53
N GLY A 18 5.91 26.99 -6.17
CA GLY A 18 6.51 28.33 -6.12
C GLY A 18 6.33 29.12 -7.42
N ASP A 19 6.20 28.41 -8.54
CA ASP A 19 5.81 28.96 -9.85
C ASP A 19 4.45 28.38 -10.30
N SER A 20 3.82 29.06 -11.26
CA SER A 20 2.63 28.56 -11.94
C SER A 20 2.96 27.33 -12.80
N VAL A 21 2.27 26.21 -12.59
CA VAL A 21 2.54 24.96 -13.33
C VAL A 21 1.38 24.63 -14.26
N LYS A 22 1.65 24.52 -15.56
CA LYS A 22 0.65 24.07 -16.55
C LYS A 22 0.40 22.57 -16.41
N VAL A 23 -0.87 22.20 -16.33
CA VAL A 23 -1.36 20.83 -16.38
C VAL A 23 -2.17 20.63 -17.65
N THR A 24 -1.81 19.64 -18.45
CA THR A 24 -2.52 19.26 -19.67
C THR A 24 -3.28 17.96 -19.41
N LEU A 25 -4.56 17.93 -19.80
CA LEU A 25 -5.44 16.77 -19.69
C LEU A 25 -5.61 16.10 -21.07
N PRO A 26 -5.87 14.79 -21.10
CA PRO A 26 -6.01 14.06 -22.36
C PRO A 26 -7.24 14.56 -23.14
N ALA A 27 -7.04 14.93 -24.40
CA ALA A 27 -8.07 15.50 -25.29
C ALA A 27 -9.31 14.61 -25.45
N ALA A 28 -9.13 13.28 -25.45
CA ALA A 28 -10.19 12.30 -25.64
C ALA A 28 -10.73 11.75 -24.31
N GLY A 29 -10.34 12.31 -23.16
CA GLY A 29 -10.68 11.80 -21.84
C GLY A 29 -11.93 12.41 -21.22
N ASN A 30 -12.57 11.66 -20.32
CA ASN A 30 -13.62 12.09 -19.42
C ASN A 30 -13.08 12.61 -18.06
N LEU A 31 -11.76 12.87 -17.96
CA LEU A 31 -11.14 13.40 -16.75
C LEU A 31 -11.22 14.93 -16.75
N SER A 32 -11.92 15.50 -15.78
CA SER A 32 -11.98 16.95 -15.55
C SER A 32 -10.91 17.44 -14.58
N LYS A 33 -10.61 18.75 -14.63
CA LYS A 33 -9.76 19.45 -13.64
C LYS A 33 -10.21 19.12 -12.21
N GLN A 34 -11.50 19.26 -11.93
CA GLN A 34 -12.04 19.06 -10.59
C GLN A 34 -11.80 17.64 -10.09
N GLN A 35 -12.07 16.63 -10.92
CA GLN A 35 -11.86 15.23 -10.56
C GLN A 35 -10.39 14.94 -10.25
N LEU A 36 -9.46 15.45 -11.06
CA LEU A 36 -8.02 15.25 -10.81
C LEU A 36 -7.58 15.93 -9.51
N LEU A 37 -8.00 17.19 -9.29
CA LEU A 37 -7.62 17.96 -8.11
C LEU A 37 -8.26 17.47 -6.81
N SER A 38 -9.39 16.76 -6.88
CA SER A 38 -10.04 16.15 -5.71
C SER A 38 -9.61 14.71 -5.46
N TRP A 39 -8.76 14.13 -6.32
CA TRP A 39 -8.38 12.72 -6.23
C TRP A 39 -7.13 12.54 -5.36
N THR A 40 -7.27 11.81 -4.26
CA THR A 40 -6.24 11.65 -3.21
C THR A 40 -4.85 11.29 -3.74
N PRO A 41 -4.68 10.34 -4.68
CA PRO A 41 -3.35 10.01 -5.22
C PRO A 41 -2.64 11.21 -5.86
N PHE A 42 -3.36 12.04 -6.61
CA PHE A 42 -2.78 13.25 -7.20
C PHE A 42 -2.45 14.31 -6.15
N ILE A 43 -3.31 14.47 -5.13
CA ILE A 43 -3.08 15.39 -4.02
C ILE A 43 -1.83 15.00 -3.24
N ASP A 44 -1.72 13.73 -2.84
CA ASP A 44 -0.62 13.19 -2.03
C ASP A 44 0.71 13.26 -2.80
N TRP A 45 0.73 12.82 -4.07
CA TRP A 45 1.91 12.91 -4.91
C TRP A 45 2.38 14.35 -5.09
N LYS A 46 1.47 15.28 -5.37
CA LYS A 46 1.79 16.71 -5.54
C LYS A 46 2.36 17.31 -4.25
N ALA A 47 1.74 17.02 -3.12
CA ALA A 47 2.18 17.51 -1.82
C ALA A 47 3.58 16.98 -1.44
N ALA A 48 3.83 15.68 -1.66
CA ALA A 48 5.12 15.08 -1.42
C ALA A 48 6.20 15.68 -2.34
N LEU A 49 5.94 15.78 -3.65
CA LEU A 49 6.89 16.36 -4.59
C LEU A 49 7.20 17.83 -4.25
N LYS A 50 6.20 18.62 -3.85
CA LYS A 50 6.36 20.04 -3.50
C LYS A 50 7.31 20.21 -2.32
N GLU A 51 7.13 19.41 -1.26
CA GLU A 51 8.03 19.42 -0.12
C GLU A 51 9.46 19.08 -0.55
N HIS A 52 9.65 17.98 -1.28
CA HIS A 52 10.98 17.51 -1.66
C HIS A 52 11.72 18.48 -2.58
N LEU A 53 11.00 19.16 -3.49
CA LEU A 53 11.61 20.21 -4.29
C LEU A 53 12.04 21.41 -3.43
N SER A 54 11.30 21.74 -2.37
CA SER A 54 11.65 22.82 -1.45
C SER A 54 12.83 22.48 -0.51
N LEU A 55 13.04 21.20 -0.20
CA LEU A 55 14.17 20.72 0.61
C LEU A 55 15.52 21.04 -0.04
N GLN A 56 15.57 21.14 -1.37
CA GLN A 56 16.77 21.59 -2.08
C GLN A 56 17.23 22.97 -1.60
N GLN A 57 16.29 23.86 -1.23
CA GLN A 57 16.61 25.20 -0.75
C GLN A 57 16.86 25.24 0.76
N SER A 58 16.08 24.48 1.53
CA SER A 58 16.08 24.58 3.00
C SER A 58 17.13 23.70 3.68
N ASP A 59 17.51 22.56 3.08
CA ASP A 59 18.55 21.67 3.60
C ASP A 59 19.89 21.91 2.90
N LYS A 60 20.85 22.43 3.67
CA LYS A 60 22.21 22.72 3.19
C LYS A 60 22.99 21.47 2.79
N ASN A 61 22.60 20.29 3.28
CA ASN A 61 23.22 19.02 2.95
C ASN A 61 22.53 18.33 1.77
N HIS A 62 21.48 18.94 1.19
CA HIS A 62 20.79 18.37 0.06
C HIS A 62 21.72 18.26 -1.15
N ALA A 63 21.67 17.12 -1.87
CA ALA A 63 22.54 16.86 -3.03
C ALA A 63 22.41 17.94 -4.14
N PHE A 64 21.27 18.61 -4.19
CA PHE A 64 20.95 19.68 -5.13
C PHE A 64 20.83 21.06 -4.46
N HIS A 65 21.54 21.32 -3.36
CA HIS A 65 21.44 22.60 -2.65
C HIS A 65 21.94 23.81 -3.47
N ASP A 66 22.95 23.59 -4.30
CA ASP A 66 23.46 24.61 -5.23
C ASP A 66 22.36 25.10 -6.17
N LYS A 67 22.15 26.42 -6.22
CA LYS A 67 21.02 27.05 -6.93
C LYS A 67 20.93 26.63 -8.40
N THR A 68 22.05 26.52 -9.10
CA THR A 68 22.06 26.14 -10.52
C THR A 68 21.64 24.68 -10.76
N LYS A 69 21.74 23.85 -9.71
CA LYS A 69 21.42 22.42 -9.73
C LYS A 69 20.02 22.10 -9.21
N GLN A 70 19.30 23.09 -8.70
CA GLN A 70 17.95 22.89 -8.15
C GLN A 70 16.96 22.56 -9.25
N TYR A 71 16.24 21.48 -9.06
CA TYR A 71 15.17 21.08 -9.95
C TYR A 71 13.87 21.81 -9.61
N THR A 72 13.08 22.08 -10.65
CA THR A 72 11.73 22.65 -10.54
C THR A 72 10.78 21.86 -11.44
N LEU A 73 9.51 21.78 -11.04
CA LEU A 73 8.47 21.21 -11.89
C LEU A 73 8.00 22.27 -12.89
N ARG A 74 8.20 22.04 -14.19
CA ARG A 74 7.83 22.96 -15.26
C ARG A 74 6.41 22.76 -15.76
N SER A 75 5.97 21.49 -15.88
CA SER A 75 4.62 21.15 -16.34
C SER A 75 4.24 19.71 -15.99
N ILE A 76 2.94 19.41 -16.05
CA ILE A 76 2.39 18.06 -15.94
C ILE A 76 1.60 17.75 -17.20
N ASP A 77 1.89 16.61 -17.83
CA ASP A 77 1.11 16.09 -18.96
C ASP A 77 0.39 14.81 -18.54
N VAL A 78 -0.94 14.88 -18.39
CA VAL A 78 -1.76 13.71 -18.06
C VAL A 78 -2.06 12.96 -19.35
N GLN A 79 -1.49 11.76 -19.46
CA GLN A 79 -1.53 10.96 -20.69
C GLN A 79 -2.79 10.10 -20.76
N SER A 80 -3.24 9.54 -19.63
CA SER A 80 -4.44 8.70 -19.59
C SER A 80 -5.03 8.59 -18.19
N ALA A 81 -6.32 8.26 -18.14
CA ALA A 81 -7.04 7.94 -16.92
C ALA A 81 -7.86 6.66 -17.11
N ASN A 82 -7.88 5.79 -16.09
CA ASN A 82 -8.68 4.59 -16.04
C ASN A 82 -9.71 4.69 -14.90
N TRP A 83 -10.90 4.16 -15.15
CA TRP A 83 -12.05 4.27 -14.24
C TRP A 83 -12.51 2.89 -13.79
N PHE A 84 -12.81 2.76 -12.52
CA PHE A 84 -13.50 1.62 -11.95
C PHE A 84 -15.01 1.89 -11.95
N GLY A 85 -15.76 1.01 -12.58
CA GLY A 85 -17.17 1.23 -12.82
C GLY A 85 -17.42 2.52 -13.61
N ARG A 86 -18.48 3.26 -13.26
CA ARG A 86 -18.92 4.43 -14.02
C ARG A 86 -18.28 5.76 -13.61
N SER A 87 -17.72 5.84 -12.40
CA SER A 87 -17.37 7.15 -11.82
C SER A 87 -16.14 7.17 -10.91
N LYS A 88 -15.61 6.02 -10.46
CA LYS A 88 -14.47 5.98 -9.55
C LYS A 88 -13.18 6.08 -10.36
N LEU A 89 -12.45 7.19 -10.22
CA LEU A 89 -11.13 7.33 -10.83
C LEU A 89 -10.18 6.32 -10.18
N GLY A 90 -9.61 5.43 -11.00
CA GLY A 90 -8.80 4.30 -10.54
C GLY A 90 -7.31 4.53 -10.73
N PHE A 91 -6.89 4.86 -11.95
CA PHE A 91 -5.48 5.11 -12.28
C PHE A 91 -5.31 6.34 -13.15
N VAL A 92 -4.21 7.06 -12.96
CA VAL A 92 -3.81 8.16 -13.85
C VAL A 92 -2.34 7.97 -14.24
N LYS A 93 -2.07 7.96 -15.53
CA LYS A 93 -0.70 8.01 -16.06
C LYS A 93 -0.38 9.46 -16.45
N LEU A 94 0.74 9.97 -15.96
CA LEU A 94 1.22 11.31 -16.32
C LEU A 94 2.73 11.34 -16.56
N GLU A 95 3.18 12.41 -17.20
CA GLU A 95 4.58 12.81 -17.25
C GLU A 95 4.76 14.16 -16.53
N ALA A 96 5.54 14.15 -15.46
CA ALA A 96 5.98 15.34 -14.74
C ALA A 96 7.29 15.85 -15.35
N ILE A 97 7.29 17.08 -15.86
CA ILE A 97 8.46 17.66 -16.49
C ILE A 97 9.28 18.40 -15.43
N VAL A 98 10.26 17.69 -14.85
CA VAL A 98 11.14 18.23 -13.79
C VAL A 98 12.52 18.52 -14.38
N ARG A 99 12.95 19.78 -14.31
CA ARG A 99 14.23 20.25 -14.86
C ARG A 99 14.92 21.28 -13.97
N ASN A 100 16.24 21.33 -14.01
CA ASN A 100 17.02 22.43 -13.44
C ASN A 100 17.31 23.51 -14.51
N ASP A 101 18.08 24.53 -14.16
CA ASP A 101 18.41 25.65 -15.06
C ASP A 101 19.55 25.31 -16.05
N GLU A 102 20.22 24.17 -15.87
CA GLU A 102 21.18 23.58 -16.80
C GLU A 102 20.51 22.63 -17.82
N ASP A 103 19.17 22.61 -17.88
CA ASP A 103 18.33 21.74 -18.71
C ASP A 103 18.50 20.22 -18.44
N SER A 104 19.11 19.86 -17.29
CA SER A 104 19.09 18.49 -16.80
C SER A 104 17.66 18.09 -16.45
N LYS A 105 17.21 16.91 -16.92
CA LYS A 105 15.86 16.39 -16.73
C LYS A 105 15.87 15.15 -15.83
N LEU A 106 14.93 15.08 -14.88
CA LEU A 106 14.66 13.85 -14.12
C LEU A 106 13.61 12.97 -14.82
N PRO A 107 13.68 11.64 -14.70
CA PRO A 107 12.59 10.76 -15.11
C PRO A 107 11.29 11.15 -14.42
N GLY A 108 10.25 11.37 -15.21
CA GLY A 108 8.98 11.95 -14.74
C GLY A 108 7.75 11.14 -15.09
N VAL A 109 7.90 9.91 -15.58
CA VAL A 109 6.76 9.04 -15.87
C VAL A 109 6.20 8.52 -14.55
N VAL A 110 4.92 8.79 -14.28
CA VAL A 110 4.25 8.42 -13.02
C VAL A 110 2.94 7.72 -13.34
N LEU A 111 2.77 6.52 -12.79
CA LEU A 111 1.49 5.85 -12.63
C LEU A 111 0.95 6.15 -11.23
N LEU A 112 -0.03 7.04 -11.15
CA LEU A 112 -0.78 7.30 -9.94
C LEU A 112 -1.86 6.25 -9.77
N ARG A 113 -1.88 5.62 -8.61
CA ARG A 113 -2.89 4.66 -8.16
C ARG A 113 -3.24 4.79 -6.68
N GLY A 114 -2.41 5.49 -5.90
CA GLY A 114 -2.61 5.66 -4.47
C GLY A 114 -2.11 4.50 -3.62
N GLY A 115 -2.42 4.57 -2.33
CA GLY A 115 -1.96 3.58 -1.36
C GLY A 115 -2.79 2.30 -1.36
N ALA A 116 -2.17 1.25 -0.85
CA ALA A 116 -2.78 -0.01 -0.49
C ALA A 116 -2.37 -0.38 0.93
N VAL A 117 -2.88 -1.49 1.46
CA VAL A 117 -2.47 -2.10 2.74
C VAL A 117 -2.24 -3.57 2.51
N ALA A 118 -1.36 -4.17 3.31
CA ALA A 118 -1.15 -5.62 3.32
C ALA A 118 -1.03 -6.13 4.75
N VAL A 119 -1.49 -7.37 4.98
CA VAL A 119 -1.46 -7.97 6.31
C VAL A 119 -0.75 -9.31 6.28
N LEU A 120 0.32 -9.43 7.05
CA LEU A 120 0.90 -10.72 7.39
C LEU A 120 0.02 -11.38 8.45
N MET A 121 -0.70 -12.42 8.05
CA MET A 121 -1.58 -13.18 8.94
C MET A 121 -0.87 -14.45 9.41
N VAL A 122 -0.35 -14.43 10.64
CA VAL A 122 0.40 -15.54 11.24
C VAL A 122 -0.51 -16.35 12.16
N LEU A 123 -0.63 -17.65 11.92
CA LEU A 123 -1.34 -18.60 12.77
C LEU A 123 -0.32 -19.46 13.51
N ARG A 124 -0.47 -19.59 14.83
CA ARG A 124 0.47 -20.34 15.67
C ARG A 124 -0.29 -21.34 16.55
N PRO A 125 0.08 -22.64 16.56
CA PRO A 125 -0.45 -23.54 17.56
C PRO A 125 0.02 -23.16 18.98
N PRO A 126 -0.83 -23.32 20.00
CA PRO A 126 -0.43 -23.22 21.40
C PRO A 126 0.75 -24.14 21.72
N GLN A 127 1.61 -23.70 22.65
CA GLN A 127 2.78 -24.45 23.17
C GLN A 127 3.87 -24.84 22.14
N THR A 128 3.74 -24.52 20.86
CA THR A 128 4.81 -24.67 19.85
C THR A 128 5.35 -23.30 19.45
N LYS A 129 6.56 -22.96 19.88
CA LYS A 129 7.15 -21.63 19.59
C LYS A 129 7.55 -21.49 18.12
N ASP A 130 8.07 -22.55 17.51
CA ASP A 130 8.70 -22.46 16.19
C ASP A 130 7.72 -22.72 15.04
N GLU A 131 6.63 -23.42 15.32
CA GLU A 131 5.62 -23.78 14.32
C GLU A 131 4.67 -22.61 14.06
N ARG A 132 4.71 -22.09 12.84
CA ARG A 132 3.91 -20.95 12.39
C ARG A 132 3.44 -21.19 10.96
N TYR A 133 2.24 -20.73 10.68
CA TYR A 133 1.62 -20.78 9.36
C TYR A 133 1.23 -19.37 8.92
N VAL A 134 1.16 -19.15 7.61
CA VAL A 134 0.77 -17.86 7.04
C VAL A 134 -0.38 -18.02 6.08
N VAL A 135 -1.42 -17.20 6.25
CA VAL A 135 -2.51 -17.11 5.28
C VAL A 135 -2.05 -16.26 4.10
N MET A 136 -2.20 -16.81 2.90
CA MET A 136 -1.87 -16.19 1.62
C MET A 136 -3.09 -16.21 0.70
N THR A 137 -3.09 -15.33 -0.29
CA THR A 137 -4.06 -15.29 -1.40
C THR A 137 -3.36 -15.68 -2.69
N GLU A 138 -4.05 -16.44 -3.52
CA GLU A 138 -3.68 -16.74 -4.90
C GLU A 138 -4.72 -16.10 -5.82
N GLN A 139 -4.31 -15.11 -6.60
CA GLN A 139 -5.21 -14.30 -7.42
C GLN A 139 -4.58 -13.87 -8.74
N PRO A 140 -5.37 -13.50 -9.76
CA PRO A 140 -4.85 -12.96 -11.01
C PRO A 140 -4.16 -11.60 -10.80
N ARG A 141 -2.92 -11.51 -11.26
CA ARG A 141 -2.16 -10.26 -11.39
C ARG A 141 -1.80 -10.08 -12.86
N ILE A 142 -2.76 -9.56 -13.63
CA ILE A 142 -2.59 -9.27 -15.06
C ILE A 142 -1.37 -8.36 -15.34
N PRO A 143 -1.06 -7.32 -14.52
CA PRO A 143 0.16 -6.54 -14.71
C PRO A 143 1.46 -7.36 -14.62
N ALA A 144 1.45 -8.47 -13.87
CA ALA A 144 2.57 -9.41 -13.78
C ALA A 144 2.46 -10.58 -14.77
N GLY A 145 1.41 -10.62 -15.61
CA GLY A 145 1.14 -11.71 -16.54
C GLY A 145 0.78 -13.04 -15.87
N SER A 146 0.32 -13.02 -14.62
CA SER A 146 -0.03 -14.23 -13.85
C SER A 146 -1.53 -14.30 -13.58
N LEU A 147 -2.10 -15.51 -13.68
CA LEU A 147 -3.50 -15.79 -13.31
C LEU A 147 -3.63 -16.43 -11.92
N GLN A 148 -2.50 -16.72 -11.27
CA GLN A 148 -2.41 -17.45 -10.00
C GLN A 148 -1.15 -16.97 -9.27
N PHE A 149 -1.14 -15.68 -8.96
CA PHE A 149 -0.03 -15.03 -8.26
C PHE A 149 -0.23 -15.19 -6.76
N LEU A 150 0.75 -15.78 -6.09
CA LEU A 150 0.72 -16.04 -4.65
C LEU A 150 1.31 -14.85 -3.90
N GLU A 151 0.56 -14.33 -2.92
CA GLU A 151 0.91 -13.13 -2.16
C GLU A 151 0.19 -13.12 -0.81
N ILE A 152 0.60 -12.25 0.11
CA ILE A 152 -0.18 -12.01 1.33
C ILE A 152 -1.44 -11.19 1.00
N PRO A 153 -2.53 -11.35 1.79
CA PRO A 153 -3.74 -10.55 1.64
C PRO A 153 -3.47 -9.03 1.66
N ALA A 154 -4.16 -8.30 0.78
CA ALA A 154 -3.95 -6.87 0.56
C ALA A 154 -5.18 -6.17 -0.03
N GLY A 155 -5.30 -4.87 0.21
CA GLY A 155 -6.45 -4.08 -0.25
C GLY A 155 -6.10 -2.65 -0.60
N MET A 156 -6.90 -2.02 -1.45
CA MET A 156 -6.68 -0.62 -1.86
C MET A 156 -7.20 0.35 -0.79
N LEU A 157 -6.53 1.50 -0.63
CA LEU A 157 -7.02 2.55 0.25
C LEU A 157 -7.96 3.49 -0.53
N ASP A 158 -9.22 3.60 -0.09
CA ASP A 158 -10.22 4.50 -0.67
C ASP A 158 -10.10 5.95 -0.15
N GLY A 159 -8.87 6.46 -0.07
CA GLY A 159 -8.58 7.81 0.42
C GLY A 159 -8.76 8.01 1.93
N GLU A 160 -8.91 6.91 2.69
CA GLU A 160 -9.04 6.94 4.14
C GLU A 160 -7.69 7.20 4.82
N THR A 161 -7.73 7.93 5.94
CA THR A 161 -6.56 8.17 6.81
C THR A 161 -6.38 7.10 7.89
N HIS A 162 -7.38 6.24 8.10
CA HIS A 162 -7.41 5.22 9.16
C HIS A 162 -7.05 3.83 8.62
N PHE A 163 -5.77 3.64 8.29
CA PHE A 163 -5.26 2.45 7.61
C PHE A 163 -5.58 1.10 8.28
N SER A 164 -5.69 1.02 9.61
CA SER A 164 -6.03 -0.24 10.30
C SER A 164 -7.50 -0.64 10.15
N GLY A 165 -8.42 0.33 10.04
CA GLY A 165 -9.83 0.06 9.78
C GLY A 165 -10.05 -0.44 8.35
N THR A 166 -9.39 0.21 7.38
CA THR A 166 -9.39 -0.22 5.98
C THR A 166 -8.74 -1.60 5.84
N ALA A 167 -7.57 -1.83 6.46
CA ALA A 167 -6.92 -3.14 6.44
C ALA A 167 -7.81 -4.25 7.02
N ALA A 168 -8.48 -4.02 8.15
CA ALA A 168 -9.41 -5.01 8.69
C ALA A 168 -10.55 -5.35 7.72
N LYS A 169 -11.13 -4.33 7.06
CA LYS A 169 -12.24 -4.49 6.12
C LYS A 169 -11.81 -5.21 4.84
N GLU A 170 -10.76 -4.74 4.17
CA GLU A 170 -10.28 -5.31 2.90
C GLU A 170 -9.89 -6.78 3.08
N ILE A 171 -9.29 -7.14 4.22
CA ILE A 171 -8.87 -8.50 4.50
C ILE A 171 -10.05 -9.39 4.84
N GLU A 172 -11.08 -8.88 5.52
CA GLU A 172 -12.34 -9.60 5.72
C GLU A 172 -13.01 -9.91 4.37
N GLU A 173 -12.95 -8.99 3.40
CA GLU A 173 -13.45 -9.19 2.03
C GLU A 173 -12.65 -10.26 1.26
N GLU A 174 -11.31 -10.27 1.35
CA GLU A 174 -10.47 -11.26 0.66
C GLU A 174 -10.46 -12.65 1.32
N THR A 175 -10.54 -12.70 2.66
CA THR A 175 -10.28 -13.92 3.44
C THR A 175 -11.51 -14.52 4.11
N ASN A 176 -12.63 -13.79 4.15
CA ASN A 176 -13.79 -14.07 5.02
C ASN A 176 -13.43 -14.17 6.51
N MET A 177 -12.26 -13.67 6.94
CA MET A 177 -11.83 -13.65 8.33
C MET A 177 -12.01 -12.25 8.90
N ARG A 178 -12.86 -12.14 9.91
CA ARG A 178 -13.06 -10.88 10.62
C ARG A 178 -11.90 -10.59 11.56
N ILE A 179 -11.11 -9.57 11.23
CA ILE A 179 -9.95 -9.15 12.04
C ILE A 179 -10.29 -7.86 12.78
N PRO A 180 -10.27 -7.84 14.13
CA PRO A 180 -10.42 -6.58 14.86
C PRO A 180 -9.24 -5.64 14.55
N LYS A 181 -9.53 -4.39 14.17
CA LYS A 181 -8.48 -3.40 13.86
C LYS A 181 -7.53 -3.15 15.03
N GLU A 182 -8.00 -3.37 16.26
CA GLU A 182 -7.23 -3.25 17.50
C GLU A 182 -6.21 -4.37 17.68
N GLU A 183 -6.33 -5.47 16.92
CA GLU A 183 -5.37 -6.58 16.88
C GLU A 183 -4.30 -6.41 15.79
N LEU A 184 -4.40 -5.37 14.95
CA LEU A 184 -3.44 -5.11 13.88
C LEU A 184 -2.25 -4.30 14.38
N ILE A 185 -1.04 -4.79 14.11
CA ILE A 185 0.22 -4.11 14.42
C ILE A 185 0.80 -3.52 13.14
N ASN A 186 0.98 -2.21 13.08
CA ASN A 186 1.65 -1.55 11.95
C ASN A 186 3.16 -1.77 12.00
N MET A 187 3.67 -2.78 11.27
CA MET A 187 5.09 -3.13 11.28
C MET A 187 5.96 -2.08 10.58
N THR A 188 5.46 -1.41 9.54
CA THR A 188 6.22 -0.34 8.86
C THR A 188 6.42 0.86 9.78
N GLU A 189 5.39 1.25 10.54
CA GLU A 189 5.51 2.31 11.54
C GLU A 189 6.47 1.94 12.68
N LEU A 190 6.40 0.70 13.19
CA LEU A 190 7.34 0.23 14.22
C LEU A 190 8.79 0.28 13.73
N ALA A 191 9.06 -0.19 12.50
CA ALA A 191 10.40 -0.21 11.93
C ALA A 191 10.96 1.19 11.67
N LEU A 192 10.10 2.16 11.32
CA LEU A 192 10.52 3.51 10.99
C LEU A 192 10.68 4.43 12.22
N LYS A 193 10.17 4.04 13.38
CA LYS A 193 10.24 4.84 14.62
C LYS A 193 11.66 5.30 14.97
N ASP A 194 12.63 4.40 14.84
CA ASP A 194 14.05 4.65 15.14
C ASP A 194 14.91 4.77 13.87
N SER A 195 14.28 5.00 12.71
CA SER A 195 15.01 5.21 11.46
C SER A 195 15.87 6.47 11.54
N LYS A 196 17.13 6.35 11.14
CA LYS A 196 18.04 7.49 10.96
C LYS A 196 17.69 8.31 9.73
N VAL A 197 17.07 7.67 8.74
CA VAL A 197 16.55 8.33 7.54
C VAL A 197 15.12 8.74 7.86
N LYS A 198 14.92 10.04 8.07
CA LYS A 198 13.60 10.62 8.32
C LYS A 198 13.11 11.28 7.04
N ASP A 199 11.84 11.08 6.76
CA ASP A 199 11.13 11.74 5.68
C ASP A 199 9.85 12.35 6.25
N SER A 200 9.61 13.63 6.01
CA SER A 200 8.49 14.37 6.60
C SER A 200 7.18 14.16 5.86
N LYS A 201 7.20 13.63 4.62
CA LYS A 201 6.01 13.55 3.76
C LYS A 201 5.73 12.17 3.20
N LEU A 202 6.75 11.33 3.01
CA LEU A 202 6.51 9.95 2.64
C LEU A 202 5.77 9.24 3.78
N ARG A 203 4.78 8.43 3.39
CA ARG A 203 4.04 7.57 4.32
C ARG A 203 4.96 6.53 4.94
N ASN A 204 4.69 6.17 6.20
CA ASN A 204 5.36 5.08 6.91
C ASN A 204 4.96 3.71 6.35
N ALA A 205 5.51 3.38 5.18
CA ALA A 205 5.05 2.29 4.33
C ALA A 205 6.19 1.76 3.46
N MET A 206 6.00 0.57 2.90
CA MET A 206 6.85 0.03 1.86
C MET A 206 6.39 0.55 0.49
N TYR A 207 7.33 0.95 -0.37
CA TYR A 207 7.05 1.38 -1.74
C TYR A 207 7.56 0.30 -2.70
N PRO A 208 6.68 -0.41 -3.44
CA PRO A 208 7.09 -1.57 -4.23
C PRO A 208 7.90 -1.19 -5.48
N SER A 209 7.58 -0.06 -6.11
CA SER A 209 8.26 0.39 -7.34
C SER A 209 8.26 1.93 -7.47
N PRO A 210 8.95 2.66 -6.56
CA PRO A 210 8.91 4.12 -6.49
C PRO A 210 9.53 4.84 -7.69
N GLY A 211 10.18 4.11 -8.62
CA GLY A 211 10.71 4.68 -9.86
C GLY A 211 9.65 5.00 -10.93
N GLY A 212 8.39 4.60 -10.73
CA GLY A 212 7.32 4.87 -11.69
C GLY A 212 5.89 4.77 -11.16
N CYS A 213 5.70 4.46 -9.88
CA CYS A 213 4.38 4.36 -9.25
C CYS A 213 4.40 5.02 -7.87
N ASP A 214 3.31 5.72 -7.52
CA ASP A 214 3.13 6.37 -6.21
C ASP A 214 2.67 5.42 -5.10
N GLU A 215 2.45 4.15 -5.43
CA GLU A 215 1.93 3.16 -4.49
C GLU A 215 2.82 3.07 -3.24
N PHE A 216 2.15 3.14 -2.10
CA PHE A 216 2.71 2.88 -0.80
C PHE A 216 1.83 1.85 -0.09
N ILE A 217 2.46 0.93 0.64
CA ILE A 217 1.79 -0.18 1.31
C ILE A 217 2.28 -0.25 2.77
N PRO A 218 1.52 0.30 3.74
CA PRO A 218 1.74 -0.01 5.14
C PRO A 218 1.54 -1.50 5.36
N ILE A 219 2.49 -2.13 6.04
CA ILE A 219 2.46 -3.57 6.28
C ILE A 219 2.05 -3.81 7.72
N TYR A 220 0.93 -4.51 7.89
CA TYR A 220 0.40 -4.90 9.18
C TYR A 220 0.73 -6.35 9.51
N LEU A 221 0.74 -6.66 10.79
CA LEU A 221 0.75 -8.01 11.33
C LEU A 221 -0.57 -8.26 12.05
N TRP A 222 -1.12 -9.45 11.82
CA TRP A 222 -2.10 -10.07 12.68
C TRP A 222 -1.58 -11.46 13.06
N GLU A 223 -1.34 -11.69 14.35
CA GLU A 223 -0.84 -12.97 14.86
C GLU A 223 -1.84 -13.59 15.85
N LYS A 224 -2.25 -14.83 15.60
CA LYS A 224 -3.23 -15.53 16.44
C LYS A 224 -2.77 -16.91 16.87
N GLU A 225 -3.01 -17.21 18.15
CA GLU A 225 -2.89 -18.56 18.66
C GLU A 225 -4.21 -19.31 18.41
N LEU A 226 -4.14 -20.40 17.65
CA LEU A 226 -5.28 -21.27 17.31
C LEU A 226 -4.88 -22.72 17.54
N ASP A 227 -5.77 -23.55 18.05
CA ASP A 227 -5.46 -24.98 18.18
C ASP A 227 -5.14 -25.59 16.80
N ARG A 228 -4.33 -26.66 16.83
CA ARG A 228 -3.82 -27.30 15.60
C ARG A 228 -4.95 -27.77 14.70
N GLN A 229 -6.04 -28.29 15.26
CA GLN A 229 -7.16 -28.79 14.46
C GLN A 229 -7.83 -27.64 13.71
N THR A 230 -8.06 -26.50 14.36
CA THR A 230 -8.58 -25.29 13.72
C THR A 230 -7.68 -24.82 12.57
N ILE A 231 -6.35 -24.88 12.72
CA ILE A 231 -5.42 -24.50 11.65
C ILE A 231 -5.52 -25.48 10.47
N GLU A 232 -5.60 -26.79 10.72
CA GLU A 232 -5.78 -27.80 9.66
C GLU A 232 -7.15 -27.67 8.97
N ASP A 233 -8.21 -27.37 9.71
CA ASP A 233 -9.53 -27.13 9.15
C ASP A 233 -9.54 -25.86 8.26
N LEU A 234 -8.81 -24.81 8.67
CA LEU A 234 -8.59 -23.62 7.85
C LEU A 234 -7.82 -23.97 6.57
N LYS A 235 -6.74 -24.76 6.65
CA LYS A 235 -6.02 -25.24 5.44
C LYS A 235 -6.97 -25.94 4.46
N GLY A 236 -7.86 -26.80 4.97
CA GLY A 236 -8.84 -27.54 4.15
C GLY A 236 -9.92 -26.67 3.52
N LYS A 237 -10.47 -25.69 4.26
CA LYS A 237 -11.56 -24.81 3.78
C LYS A 237 -11.05 -23.73 2.82
N LEU A 238 -9.96 -23.05 3.20
CA LEU A 238 -9.40 -21.93 2.46
C LEU A 238 -8.85 -22.35 1.08
N THR A 239 -8.44 -23.61 0.93
CA THR A 239 -7.98 -24.16 -0.35
C THR A 239 -9.11 -24.51 -1.32
N GLY A 240 -10.39 -24.40 -0.92
CA GLY A 240 -11.55 -24.77 -1.74
C GLY A 240 -12.50 -23.62 -2.12
N GLU A 241 -12.53 -22.53 -1.35
CA GLU A 241 -13.50 -21.44 -1.56
C GLU A 241 -12.97 -20.35 -2.49
N ARG A 242 -13.86 -19.85 -3.37
CA ARG A 242 -13.65 -18.63 -4.16
C ARG A 242 -14.53 -17.54 -3.56
N THR A 243 -13.97 -16.39 -3.22
CA THR A 243 -14.75 -15.23 -2.77
C THR A 243 -15.56 -14.65 -3.92
N GLN A 244 -16.70 -14.01 -3.60
CA GLN A 244 -17.60 -13.47 -4.63
C GLN A 244 -17.01 -12.20 -5.26
N GLY A 245 -16.83 -12.20 -6.58
CA GLY A 245 -16.47 -11.01 -7.38
C GLY A 245 -15.03 -10.97 -7.87
N GLU A 246 -14.09 -11.54 -7.11
CA GLU A 246 -12.67 -11.67 -7.47
C GLU A 246 -12.25 -13.15 -7.41
N MET A 247 -11.48 -13.62 -8.39
CA MET A 247 -11.01 -15.02 -8.44
C MET A 247 -9.87 -15.24 -7.45
N ILE A 248 -10.14 -15.08 -6.16
CA ILE A 248 -9.17 -15.25 -5.08
C ILE A 248 -9.35 -16.64 -4.47
N LYS A 249 -8.24 -17.37 -4.35
CA LYS A 249 -8.18 -18.66 -3.67
C LYS A 249 -7.21 -18.54 -2.50
N LEU A 250 -7.65 -18.93 -1.30
CA LEU A 250 -6.79 -18.81 -0.14
C LEU A 250 -5.81 -19.99 -0.07
N ARG A 251 -4.66 -19.74 0.56
CA ARG A 251 -3.59 -20.70 0.81
C ARG A 251 -3.11 -20.52 2.24
N VAL A 252 -2.61 -21.60 2.81
CA VAL A 252 -1.91 -21.55 4.08
C VAL A 252 -0.56 -22.22 3.84
N CYS A 253 0.51 -21.49 4.08
CA CYS A 253 1.88 -21.98 3.89
C CYS A 253 2.62 -22.07 5.24
N ASP A 254 3.65 -22.90 5.27
CA ASP A 254 4.57 -22.95 6.41
C ASP A 254 5.38 -21.65 6.44
N TYR A 255 5.41 -20.99 7.60
CA TYR A 255 6.13 -19.72 7.76
C TYR A 255 7.61 -19.84 7.34
N ALA A 256 8.24 -20.99 7.62
CA ALA A 256 9.62 -21.28 7.27
C ALA A 256 9.89 -21.25 5.75
N GLU A 257 8.87 -21.52 4.94
CA GLU A 257 8.94 -21.56 3.48
C GLU A 257 8.44 -20.27 2.82
N LEU A 258 7.85 -19.35 3.59
CA LEU A 258 7.26 -18.09 3.08
C LEU A 258 8.24 -17.30 2.20
N TRP A 259 9.51 -17.21 2.61
CA TRP A 259 10.54 -16.48 1.86
C TRP A 259 10.89 -17.12 0.51
N ARG A 260 10.56 -18.40 0.31
CA ARG A 260 10.73 -19.12 -0.98
C ARG A 260 9.45 -19.05 -1.80
N GLU A 261 8.31 -19.37 -1.19
CA GLU A 261 7.02 -19.46 -1.88
C GLU A 261 6.49 -18.08 -2.29
N GLY A 262 6.60 -17.11 -1.38
CA GLY A 262 6.16 -15.73 -1.57
C GLY A 262 7.22 -14.80 -2.17
N ALA A 263 8.37 -15.33 -2.61
CA ALA A 263 9.54 -14.55 -3.01
C ALA A 263 9.28 -13.60 -4.20
N ARG A 264 8.25 -13.86 -5.00
CA ARG A 264 7.91 -13.04 -6.17
C ARG A 264 7.10 -11.80 -5.81
N ASP A 265 6.54 -11.76 -4.61
CA ASP A 265 5.68 -10.68 -4.17
C ASP A 265 6.42 -9.75 -3.19
N ALA A 266 6.51 -8.47 -3.56
CA ALA A 266 7.27 -7.48 -2.79
C ALA A 266 6.73 -7.29 -1.36
N LYS A 267 5.40 -7.24 -1.20
CA LYS A 267 4.76 -7.06 0.11
C LYS A 267 4.92 -8.29 1.00
N THR A 268 4.89 -9.48 0.43
CA THR A 268 5.20 -10.71 1.17
C THR A 268 6.62 -10.71 1.71
N LEU A 269 7.63 -10.42 0.86
CA LEU A 269 9.02 -10.36 1.31
C LEU A 269 9.27 -9.22 2.32
N ALA A 270 8.67 -8.05 2.10
CA ALA A 270 8.77 -6.94 3.05
C ALA A 270 8.16 -7.30 4.40
N ALA A 271 6.98 -7.92 4.39
CA ALA A 271 6.31 -8.36 5.61
C ALA A 271 7.12 -9.39 6.39
N TRP A 272 7.65 -10.40 5.69
CA TRP A 272 8.55 -11.39 6.28
C TRP A 272 9.79 -10.73 6.88
N ALA A 273 10.47 -9.86 6.13
CA ALA A 273 11.67 -9.18 6.60
C ALA A 273 11.42 -8.24 7.78
N LEU A 274 10.30 -7.51 7.78
CA LEU A 274 9.88 -6.66 8.91
C LEU A 274 9.57 -7.49 10.14
N TYR A 275 8.79 -8.56 10.00
CA TYR A 275 8.47 -9.47 11.11
C TYR A 275 9.74 -10.04 11.74
N GLU A 276 10.64 -10.57 10.91
CA GLU A 276 11.93 -11.13 11.34
C GLU A 276 12.84 -10.08 11.97
N GLY A 277 12.95 -8.89 11.37
CA GLY A 277 13.77 -7.78 11.88
C GLY A 277 13.28 -7.25 13.23
N LEU A 278 11.97 -6.99 13.35
CA LEU A 278 11.35 -6.51 14.58
C LEU A 278 11.40 -7.56 15.70
N SER A 279 11.29 -8.84 15.35
CA SER A 279 11.43 -9.95 16.28
C SER A 279 12.87 -10.06 16.80
N ARG A 280 13.87 -10.06 15.91
CA ARG A 280 15.30 -10.10 16.32
C ARG A 280 15.72 -8.89 17.15
N ALA A 281 15.14 -7.72 16.87
CA ALA A 281 15.37 -6.50 17.65
C ALA A 281 14.61 -6.48 18.99
N ASN A 282 13.81 -7.52 19.30
CA ASN A 282 12.95 -7.61 20.48
C ASN A 282 11.95 -6.43 20.62
N ILE A 283 11.51 -5.88 19.48
CA ILE A 283 10.52 -4.79 19.43
C ILE A 283 9.09 -5.37 19.33
N LEU A 284 8.93 -6.47 18.60
CA LEU A 284 7.61 -7.04 18.32
C LEU A 284 6.97 -7.73 19.53
N GLN A 285 7.76 -8.51 20.27
CA GLN A 285 7.27 -9.33 21.39
C GLN A 285 6.58 -8.50 22.50
N PRO A 286 7.14 -7.37 22.97
CA PRO A 286 6.46 -6.52 23.97
C PRO A 286 5.12 -5.94 23.47
N VAL A 287 5.00 -5.66 22.17
CA VAL A 287 3.75 -5.14 21.58
C VAL A 287 2.68 -6.23 21.59
N LEU A 288 3.04 -7.44 21.18
CA LEU A 288 2.14 -8.61 21.20
C LEU A 288 1.67 -8.94 22.63
N GLU A 289 2.57 -8.91 23.62
CA GLU A 289 2.23 -9.15 25.03
C GLU A 289 1.27 -8.10 25.58
N LYS A 290 1.51 -6.83 25.27
CA LYS A 290 0.61 -5.73 25.66
C LYS A 290 -0.79 -5.92 25.06
N MET A 291 -0.88 -6.34 23.80
CA MET A 291 -2.17 -6.61 23.13
C MET A 291 -2.90 -7.80 23.77
N LYS A 292 -2.20 -8.89 24.10
CA LYS A 292 -2.77 -10.04 24.83
C LYS A 292 -3.32 -9.63 26.21
N GLY A 293 -2.57 -8.83 26.96
CA GLY A 293 -3.02 -8.30 28.26
C GLY A 293 -4.23 -7.37 28.16
N SER A 294 -4.32 -6.60 27.08
CA SER A 294 -5.46 -5.72 26.79
C SER A 294 -6.71 -6.54 26.41
N ALA A 295 -6.54 -7.55 25.56
CA ALA A 295 -7.60 -8.46 25.13
C ALA A 295 -8.15 -9.34 26.27
N ALA A 296 -7.36 -9.67 27.29
CA ALA A 296 -7.85 -10.40 28.46
C ALA A 296 -8.82 -9.59 29.35
N SER A 297 -8.85 -8.25 29.21
CA SER A 297 -9.74 -7.36 29.98
C SER A 297 -11.08 -7.06 29.29
N THR A 298 -11.23 -7.48 28.04
CA THR A 298 -12.47 -7.38 27.26
C THR A 298 -12.86 -8.81 26.91
N PRO A 299 -14.06 -9.33 27.26
CA PRO A 299 -14.41 -10.70 26.92
C PRO A 299 -14.22 -10.89 25.42
N SER A 300 -13.30 -11.78 25.04
CA SER A 300 -13.11 -12.18 23.66
C SER A 300 -14.47 -12.65 23.17
N LYS A 301 -15.14 -11.86 22.32
CA LYS A 301 -16.12 -12.44 21.43
C LYS A 301 -15.33 -13.50 20.69
N GLU A 302 -15.71 -14.74 20.94
CA GLU A 302 -15.20 -15.94 20.30
C GLU A 302 -14.84 -15.60 18.86
N ILE A 303 -13.77 -16.21 18.33
CA ILE A 303 -13.79 -16.58 16.92
C ILE A 303 -15.07 -17.41 16.82
N LYS A 304 -16.18 -16.75 16.51
CA LYS A 304 -17.44 -17.44 16.32
C LYS A 304 -17.06 -18.45 15.26
N GLU A 305 -17.25 -19.73 15.60
CA GLU A 305 -17.46 -20.78 14.63
C GLU A 305 -18.04 -20.10 13.39
N ALA A 306 -17.36 -20.25 12.26
CA ALA A 306 -17.81 -19.68 11.01
C ALA A 306 -19.28 -20.12 10.80
N LYS A 307 -20.24 -19.33 11.30
CA LYS A 307 -21.64 -19.40 10.96
C LYS A 307 -21.72 -18.67 9.63
N ILE A 308 -21.18 -19.37 8.64
CA ILE A 308 -21.50 -19.21 7.25
C ILE A 308 -22.94 -19.69 7.17
N GLU A 309 -23.89 -18.78 7.35
CA GLU A 309 -25.30 -19.09 7.05
C GLU A 309 -25.39 -19.32 5.54
N LEU A 310 -25.76 -20.53 5.17
CA LEU A 310 -26.10 -20.92 3.80
C LEU A 310 -27.35 -20.15 3.37
N SER A 311 -27.17 -19.21 2.43
CA SER A 311 -28.23 -18.79 1.51
C SER A 311 -27.66 -18.49 0.14
#